data_AF-A0A8S9Y1C8-F1
#
_entry.id   AF-A0A8S9Y1C8-F1
#
_cell.length_a   1.000
_cell.length_b   1.000
_cell.length_c   1.000
_cell.angle_alpha   90.00
_cell.angle_beta   90.00
_cell.angle_gamma   90.00
#
_symmetry.space_group_name_H-M   'P 1'
#
loop_
_entity.id
_entity.type
_entity.pdbx_description
1 polymer ?
#
loop_
_entity_poly.entity_id
_entity_poly.type
_entity_poly.pdbx_seq_one_letter_code
_entity_poly.pdbx_strand_id
1 'polypeptide(L)'
;MRRLCVLNMTPTPFIKCYLDNGEQMLIDVFDKSKEEIMDHLIRVVGKTEEQLKQEDKTKDLLDNPAHFGYECARHCICEIPGQVPCPRIILLPNKMRGKYKNKKDD
;
A
#
# COMPACT_ATOMS: atom_id res chain seq x y z
N MET A 1 -8.57 -0.01 -15.04
CA MET A 1 -9.91 -0.24 -15.62
C MET A 1 -10.11 0.73 -16.77
N ARG A 2 -10.30 0.24 -18.00
CA ARG A 2 -10.63 1.11 -19.16
C ARG A 2 -12.14 1.23 -19.25
N ARG A 3 -12.67 2.44 -19.45
CA ARG A 3 -14.11 2.71 -19.62
C ARG A 3 -14.36 3.22 -21.03
N LEU A 4 -15.34 2.63 -21.71
CA LEU A 4 -15.83 3.09 -23.00
C LEU A 4 -17.30 3.50 -22.83
N CYS A 5 -17.65 4.70 -23.30
CA CYS A 5 -19.03 5.19 -23.31
C CYS A 5 -19.49 5.29 -24.76
N VAL A 6 -20.67 4.74 -25.04
CA VAL A 6 -21.27 4.77 -26.38
C VAL A 6 -22.66 5.37 -26.25
N LEU A 7 -23.00 6.32 -27.11
CA LEU A 7 -24.23 7.10 -27.04
C LEU A 7 -25.16 6.74 -28.20
N ASN A 8 -26.46 6.73 -27.96
CA ASN A 8 -27.53 6.60 -28.97
C ASN A 8 -27.46 5.34 -29.86
N MET A 9 -26.83 4.26 -29.39
CA MET A 9 -26.74 3.01 -30.15
C MET A 9 -27.88 2.02 -29.85
N THR A 10 -28.44 2.09 -28.65
CA THR A 10 -29.55 1.22 -28.22
C THR A 10 -30.68 2.06 -27.65
N PRO A 11 -31.94 1.61 -27.77
CA PRO A 11 -33.09 2.34 -27.24
C PRO A 11 -33.12 2.39 -25.71
N THR A 12 -32.48 1.42 -25.04
CA THR A 12 -32.35 1.36 -23.58
C THR A 12 -30.88 1.41 -23.14
N PRO A 13 -30.55 2.10 -22.04
CA PRO A 13 -29.20 2.18 -21.50
C PRO A 13 -28.84 0.92 -20.70
N PHE A 14 -27.60 0.46 -20.84
CA PHE A 14 -27.06 -0.67 -20.08
C PHE A 14 -25.57 -0.46 -19.83
N ILE A 15 -25.04 -1.19 -18.84
CA ILE A 15 -23.61 -1.30 -18.56
C ILE A 15 -23.16 -2.71 -18.89
N LYS A 16 -22.08 -2.84 -19.65
CA LYS A 16 -21.50 -4.14 -19.98
C LYS A 16 -20.09 -4.25 -19.43
N CYS A 17 -19.85 -5.29 -18.63
CA CYS A 17 -18.55 -5.61 -18.04
C CYS A 17 -17.93 -6.80 -18.77
N TYR A 18 -16.64 -6.69 -19.07
CA TYR A 18 -15.82 -7.76 -19.63
C TYR A 18 -14.80 -8.15 -18.57
N LEU A 19 -14.86 -9.40 -18.12
CA LEU A 19 -14.02 -9.94 -17.07
C LEU A 19 -12.76 -10.59 -17.68
N ASP A 20 -11.70 -10.73 -16.88
CA ASP A 20 -10.41 -11.27 -17.35
C ASP A 20 -10.49 -12.74 -17.78
N ASN A 21 -11.47 -13.49 -17.25
CA ASN A 21 -11.78 -14.86 -17.66
C ASN A 21 -12.54 -14.95 -19.00
N GLY A 22 -12.83 -13.82 -19.64
CA GLY A 22 -13.60 -13.74 -20.89
C GLY A 22 -15.12 -13.71 -20.71
N GLU A 23 -15.62 -13.83 -19.47
CA GLU A 23 -17.05 -13.72 -19.19
C GLU A 23 -17.55 -12.28 -19.38
N GLN A 24 -18.82 -12.17 -19.75
CA GLN A 24 -19.49 -10.90 -20.00
C GLN A 24 -20.71 -10.79 -19.12
N MET A 25 -20.82 -9.66 -18.41
CA MET A 25 -21.98 -9.34 -17.58
C MET A 25 -22.68 -8.11 -18.16
N LEU A 26 -23.99 -8.22 -18.37
CA LEU A 26 -24.83 -7.12 -18.83
C LEU A 26 -25.74 -6.67 -17.69
N ILE A 27 -25.69 -5.39 -17.37
CA ILE A 27 -26.45 -4.77 -16.27
C ILE A 27 -27.39 -3.74 -16.89
N ASP A 28 -28.68 -4.01 -16.84
CA ASP A 28 -29.70 -3.06 -17.25
C ASP A 28 -29.80 -1.91 -16.22
N VAL A 29 -29.78 -0.68 -16.73
CA VAL A 29 -29.87 0.55 -15.93
C VAL A 29 -31.04 1.44 -16.37
N PHE A 30 -31.96 0.91 -17.17
CA PHE A 30 -33.20 1.60 -17.51
C PHE A 30 -34.05 1.87 -16.25
N ASP A 31 -34.56 3.10 -16.14
CA ASP A 31 -35.41 3.58 -15.04
C ASP A 31 -34.80 3.41 -13.63
N LYS A 32 -33.47 3.41 -13.52
CA LYS A 32 -32.76 3.38 -12.24
C LYS A 32 -32.13 4.73 -11.91
N SER A 33 -32.21 5.11 -10.64
CA SER A 33 -31.49 6.25 -10.09
C SER A 33 -29.98 6.00 -10.07
N LYS A 34 -29.21 7.08 -9.93
CA LYS A 34 -27.74 7.01 -9.83
C LYS A 34 -27.31 6.15 -8.63
N GLU A 35 -27.99 6.30 -7.51
CA GLU A 35 -27.72 5.59 -6.26
C GLU A 35 -27.95 4.08 -6.44
N GLU A 36 -29.08 3.68 -7.02
CA GLU A 36 -29.39 2.28 -7.29
C GLU A 36 -28.41 1.63 -8.26
N ILE A 37 -27.99 2.37 -9.31
CA ILE A 37 -26.98 1.88 -10.25
C ILE A 37 -25.64 1.65 -9.52
N MET A 38 -25.23 2.58 -8.67
CA MET A 38 -23.98 2.48 -7.93
C MET A 38 -23.99 1.30 -6.96
N ASP A 39 -25.03 1.18 -6.13
CA ASP A 39 -25.16 0.09 -5.16
C ASP A 39 -25.21 -1.27 -5.86
N HIS A 40 -25.92 -1.36 -6.99
CA HIS A 40 -25.95 -2.58 -7.78
C HIS A 40 -24.56 -2.97 -8.31
N LEU A 41 -23.79 -2.00 -8.83
CA LEU A 41 -22.44 -2.24 -9.35
C LEU A 41 -21.47 -2.67 -8.24
N ILE A 42 -21.52 -2.01 -7.08
CA ILE A 42 -20.70 -2.38 -5.92
C ILE A 42 -21.01 -3.80 -5.48
N ARG A 43 -22.29 -4.19 -5.47
CA ARG A 43 -22.69 -5.53 -5.05
C ARG A 43 -22.26 -6.64 -6.01
N VAL A 44 -22.33 -6.41 -7.33
CA VAL A 44 -22.10 -7.48 -8.32
C VAL A 44 -20.67 -7.54 -8.87
N VAL A 45 -19.96 -6.41 -8.95
CA VAL A 45 -18.57 -6.36 -9.47
C VAL A 45 -17.58 -5.80 -8.43
N GLY A 46 -18.07 -5.11 -7.40
CA GLY A 46 -17.21 -4.55 -6.35
C GLY A 46 -16.57 -5.62 -5.47
N LYS A 47 -15.43 -5.28 -4.88
CA LYS A 47 -14.82 -6.08 -3.82
C LYS A 47 -15.69 -6.01 -2.57
N THR A 48 -15.71 -7.08 -1.78
CA THR A 48 -16.39 -7.06 -0.48
C THR A 48 -15.64 -6.17 0.51
N GLU A 49 -16.35 -5.62 1.51
CA GLU A 49 -15.70 -4.86 2.57
C GLU A 49 -14.64 -5.66 3.32
N GLU A 50 -14.87 -6.97 3.48
CA GLU A 50 -13.93 -7.87 4.14
C GLU A 50 -12.62 -7.98 3.34
N GLN A 51 -12.71 -8.12 2.02
CA GLN A 51 -11.54 -8.13 1.13
C GLN A 51 -10.77 -6.81 1.20
N LEU A 52 -11.48 -5.67 1.18
CA LEU A 52 -10.85 -4.35 1.32
C LEU A 52 -10.12 -4.21 2.66
N LYS A 53 -10.76 -4.60 3.77
CA LYS A 53 -10.14 -4.59 5.10
C LYS A 53 -8.93 -5.52 5.19
N GLN A 54 -8.94 -6.66 4.50
CA GLN A 54 -7.80 -7.58 4.46
C GLN A 54 -6.63 -7.01 3.64
N GLU A 55 -6.91 -6.39 2.50
CA GLU A 55 -5.90 -5.72 1.67
C GLU A 55 -5.21 -4.59 2.45
N ASP A 56 -5.98 -3.78 3.18
CA ASP A 56 -5.43 -2.69 3.98
C ASP A 56 -4.58 -3.21 5.15
N LYS A 57 -5.07 -4.22 5.88
CA LYS A 57 -4.24 -4.90 6.90
C LYS A 57 -2.93 -5.45 6.34
N THR A 58 -2.94 -5.97 5.11
CA THR A 58 -1.74 -6.52 4.48
C THR A 58 -0.73 -5.43 4.15
N LYS A 59 -1.19 -4.25 3.72
CA LYS A 59 -0.33 -3.08 3.52
C LYS A 59 0.27 -2.62 4.85
N ASP A 60 -0.52 -2.59 5.92
CA ASP A 60 -0.04 -2.20 7.25
C ASP A 60 1.01 -3.17 7.79
N LEU A 61 0.89 -4.47 7.51
CA LEU A 61 1.89 -5.48 7.91
C LEU A 61 3.24 -5.28 7.20
N LEU A 62 3.24 -4.71 5.99
CA LEU A 62 4.47 -4.37 5.28
C LEU A 62 5.23 -3.23 6.00
N ASP A 63 4.48 -2.30 6.59
CA ASP A 63 5.00 -1.20 7.41
C ASP A 63 5.23 -1.63 8.86
N ASN A 64 6.14 -2.60 9.04
CA ASN A 64 6.50 -3.10 10.35
C ASN A 64 7.28 -2.02 11.13
N PRO A 65 6.80 -1.57 12.30
CA PRO A 65 7.47 -0.53 13.10
C PRO A 65 8.84 -0.94 13.64
N ALA A 66 9.19 -2.22 13.59
CA ALA A 66 10.50 -2.73 13.95
C ALA A 66 11.54 -2.61 12.82
N HIS A 67 11.13 -2.26 11.60
CA HIS A 67 12.06 -2.02 10.50
C HIS A 67 12.84 -0.71 10.71
N PHE A 68 14.11 -0.74 10.32
CA PHE A 68 15.00 0.42 10.32
C PHE A 68 15.50 0.68 8.91
N GLY A 69 15.60 1.94 8.50
CA GLY A 69 16.18 2.31 7.22
C GLY A 69 15.55 3.55 6.59
N TYR A 70 15.73 3.66 5.28
CA TYR A 70 15.07 4.70 4.48
C TYR A 70 13.57 4.40 4.40
N GLU A 71 12.73 5.44 4.51
CA GLU A 71 11.25 5.34 4.57
C GLU A 71 10.68 4.56 5.77
N CYS A 72 11.52 4.14 6.73
CA CYS A 72 11.07 3.59 8.01
C CYS A 72 10.94 4.69 9.06
N ALA A 73 10.19 4.42 10.14
CA ALA A 73 10.03 5.35 11.27
C ALA A 73 11.36 5.77 11.92
N ARG A 74 12.38 4.91 11.84
CA ARG A 74 13.73 5.16 12.34
C ARG A 74 14.75 4.76 11.28
N HIS A 75 15.77 5.59 11.09
CA HIS A 75 16.80 5.28 10.10
C HIS A 75 17.86 4.36 10.67
N CYS A 76 18.30 4.63 11.90
CA CYS A 76 19.32 3.85 12.59
C CYS A 76 18.93 3.59 14.05
N ILE A 77 19.37 2.44 14.57
CA ILE A 77 19.11 2.05 15.97
C ILE A 77 19.70 3.02 17.00
N CYS A 78 20.69 3.85 16.61
CA CYS A 78 21.27 4.86 17.51
C CYS A 78 20.29 5.95 17.94
N GLU A 79 19.12 6.06 17.28
CA GLU A 79 18.03 6.96 17.68
C GLU A 79 17.26 6.46 18.91
N ILE A 80 17.42 5.18 19.29
CA ILE A 80 16.74 4.58 20.43
C ILE A 80 17.54 4.85 21.72
N PRO A 81 16.91 5.42 22.76
CA PRO A 81 17.60 5.68 24.03
C PRO A 81 18.08 4.37 24.67
N GLY A 82 19.27 4.43 25.28
CA GLY A 82 19.94 3.26 25.85
C GLY A 82 20.83 2.50 24.85
N GLN A 83 20.76 2.80 23.55
CA GLN A 83 21.66 2.26 22.54
C GLN A 83 22.94 3.10 22.43
N VAL A 84 23.95 2.53 21.76
CA VAL A 84 25.21 3.26 21.48
C VAL A 84 24.92 4.41 20.51
N PRO A 85 25.28 5.66 20.87
CA PRO A 85 25.02 6.81 20.01
C PRO A 85 25.88 6.78 18.74
N CYS A 86 25.41 7.45 17.70
CA CYS A 86 26.16 7.54 16.44
C CYS A 86 27.51 8.25 16.66
N PRO A 87 28.64 7.66 16.20
CA PRO A 87 29.99 8.24 16.35
C PRO A 87 30.13 9.65 15.75
N ARG A 88 29.25 10.00 14.80
CA ARG A 88 29.20 11.32 14.16
C ARG A 88 28.72 12.40 15.12
N ILE A 89 27.84 12.06 16.06
CA ILE A 89 27.24 13.01 17.02
C ILE A 89 28.05 12.99 18.32
N ILE A 90 28.37 11.80 18.83
CA ILE A 90 29.11 11.62 20.08
C ILE A 90 30.32 10.74 19.80
N LEU A 91 31.51 11.24 20.13
CA LEU A 91 32.73 10.47 19.96
C LEU A 91 32.71 9.22 20.85
N LEU A 92 32.93 8.05 20.23
CA LEU A 92 33.07 6.82 20.99
C LEU A 92 34.37 6.80 21.82
N PRO A 93 34.41 6.08 22.95
CA PRO A 93 35.63 5.88 23.71
C PRO A 93 36.78 5.32 22.86
N ASN A 94 38.02 5.74 23.15
CA ASN A 94 39.20 5.30 22.39
C ASN A 94 39.35 3.77 22.35
N LYS A 95 39.00 3.10 23.45
CA LYS A 95 38.96 1.63 23.54
C LYS A 95 37.98 0.95 22.58
N MET A 96 37.07 1.68 21.91
CA MET A 96 36.13 1.15 20.92
C MET A 96 36.52 1.52 19.48
N ARG A 97 37.54 2.38 19.30
CA ARG A 97 37.93 2.95 18.01
C ARG A 97 39.13 2.20 17.43
N GLY A 98 39.01 1.75 16.18
CA GLY A 98 40.05 0.93 15.50
C GLY A 98 41.44 1.58 15.47
N LYS A 99 41.53 2.91 15.30
CA LYS A 99 42.81 3.66 15.29
C LYS A 99 43.64 3.46 16.56
N TYR A 100 43.01 3.26 17.72
CA TYR A 100 43.73 3.07 18.99
C TYR A 100 43.92 1.60 19.33
N LYS A 101 42.94 0.74 18.98
CA LYS A 101 43.07 -0.72 19.18
C LYS A 101 44.18 -1.32 18.33
N ASN A 102 44.32 -0.87 17.09
CA ASN A 102 45.21 -1.45 16.10
C ASN A 102 46.47 -0.62 15.89
N LYS A 103 46.82 0.23 16.87
CA LYS A 103 48.05 1.03 16.79
C LYS A 103 49.23 0.05 16.83
N LYS A 104 50.04 0.04 15.78
CA LYS A 104 51.32 -0.67 15.79
C LYS A 104 52.31 0.15 16.61
N ASP A 105 53.10 -0.53 17.43
CA ASP A 105 54.27 0.07 18.06
C ASP A 105 55.35 0.14 16.98
N ASP A 106 55.58 1.35 16.45
CA ASP A 106 56.72 1.65 15.58
C ASP A 106 58.01 1.74 16.41
#